data_AF-H6V632-F1
#
_entry.id   AF-H6V632-F1
#
_cell.length_a   1.000
_cell.length_b   1.000
_cell.length_c   1.000
_cell.angle_alpha   90.00
_cell.angle_beta   90.00
_cell.angle_gamma   90.00
#
_symmetry.space_group_name_H-M   'P 1'
#
loop_
_entity.id
_entity.type
_entity.pdbx_description
1 polymer ?
#
loop_
_entity_poly.entity_id
_entity_poly.type
_entity_poly.pdbx_seq_one_letter_code
_entity_poly.pdbx_strand_id
1 'polypeptide(L)'
;RAVKRQAAAAKGTKGTSVYDDEEYFLALILKEESTDDKKCGEKMEKHCKELNKANLTPKQVHEKLKDFCDNTKRDKKCQELKTKVTQKCNEFKTKLGELVKKDASGWTNDDCKENEQQCLFLEG
;
A
#
# COMPACT_ATOMS: atom_id res chain seq x y z
N ARG A 1 -34.44 24.90 -17.21
CA ARG A 1 -33.21 24.68 -18.01
C ARG A 1 -32.39 23.61 -17.29
N ALA A 2 -32.31 22.39 -17.83
CA ALA A 2 -31.59 21.28 -17.19
C ALA A 2 -30.07 21.50 -17.32
N VAL A 3 -29.37 21.56 -16.18
CA VAL A 3 -27.90 21.70 -16.18
C VAL A 3 -27.31 20.31 -16.38
N LYS A 4 -26.97 19.97 -17.62
CA LYS A 4 -26.09 18.84 -17.95
C LYS A 4 -24.76 19.06 -17.23
N ARG A 5 -24.52 18.33 -16.14
CA ARG A 5 -23.18 18.16 -15.59
C ARG A 5 -22.43 17.20 -16.51
N GLN A 6 -21.73 17.74 -17.49
CA GLN A 6 -20.64 16.99 -18.11
C GLN A 6 -19.58 16.82 -17.00
N ALA A 7 -19.42 15.59 -16.52
CA ALA A 7 -18.25 15.23 -15.75
C ALA A 7 -17.04 15.52 -16.65
N ALA A 8 -16.32 16.60 -16.36
CA ALA A 8 -15.01 16.81 -16.92
C ALA A 8 -14.18 15.61 -16.44
N ALA A 9 -13.86 14.71 -17.37
CA ALA A 9 -12.84 13.72 -17.16
C ALA A 9 -11.59 14.50 -16.76
N ALA A 10 -11.25 14.44 -15.48
CA ALA A 10 -9.99 14.96 -14.98
C ALA A 10 -8.90 14.25 -15.78
N LYS A 11 -8.28 14.98 -16.72
CA LYS A 11 -6.95 14.69 -17.22
C LYS A 11 -5.95 14.98 -16.09
N GLY A 12 -6.09 14.26 -14.99
CA GLY A 12 -4.99 13.94 -14.09
C GLY A 12 -4.65 12.50 -14.39
N THR A 13 -3.35 12.22 -14.54
CA THR A 13 -2.73 10.88 -14.49
C THR A 13 -3.70 9.72 -14.40
N LYS A 14 -3.73 8.86 -15.44
CA LYS A 14 -4.38 7.55 -15.44
C LYS A 14 -4.11 6.91 -14.08
N GLY A 15 -5.07 7.04 -13.17
CA GLY A 15 -4.85 6.85 -11.75
C GLY A 15 -4.81 5.36 -11.50
N THR A 16 -3.64 4.75 -11.70
CA THR A 16 -3.34 3.50 -11.02
C THR A 16 -3.54 3.80 -9.55
N SER A 17 -4.60 3.25 -8.98
CA SER A 17 -4.81 3.41 -7.55
C SER A 17 -3.60 2.77 -6.88
N VAL A 18 -3.12 3.32 -5.77
CA VAL A 18 -1.98 2.71 -5.05
C VAL A 18 -2.35 1.28 -4.57
N TYR A 19 -3.65 0.98 -4.56
CA TYR A 19 -4.26 -0.32 -4.30
C TYR A 19 -4.28 -1.26 -5.53
N ASP A 20 -3.74 -0.87 -6.69
CA ASP A 20 -3.69 -1.76 -7.86
C ASP A 20 -2.57 -2.81 -7.73
N ASP A 21 -1.62 -2.57 -6.82
CA ASP A 21 -0.51 -3.45 -6.49
C ASP A 21 -0.87 -4.35 -5.30
N GLU A 22 -0.67 -5.67 -5.46
CA GLU A 22 -0.91 -6.65 -4.38
C GLU A 22 -0.14 -6.26 -3.10
N GLU A 23 1.10 -5.80 -3.26
CA GLU A 23 1.97 -5.44 -2.12
C GLU A 23 1.41 -4.32 -1.25
N TYR A 24 0.56 -3.45 -1.79
CA TYR A 24 -0.07 -2.41 -0.98
C TYR A 24 -1.00 -3.01 0.06
N PHE A 25 -1.84 -3.94 -0.35
CA PHE A 25 -2.71 -4.66 0.56
C PHE A 25 -1.91 -5.53 1.53
N LEU A 26 -0.85 -6.18 1.06
CA LEU A 26 0.00 -7.00 1.92
C LEU A 26 0.69 -6.16 3.00
N ALA A 27 1.19 -4.96 2.66
CA ALA A 27 1.76 -4.03 3.62
C ALA A 27 0.71 -3.62 4.67
N LEU A 28 -0.51 -3.27 4.28
CA LEU A 28 -1.59 -2.91 5.22
C LEU A 28 -1.98 -4.05 6.17
N ILE A 29 -1.93 -5.30 5.71
CA ILE A 29 -2.28 -6.48 6.52
C ILE A 29 -1.15 -6.82 7.50
N LEU A 30 0.09 -6.81 7.00
CA LEU A 30 1.25 -7.31 7.74
C LEU A 30 1.87 -6.23 8.62
N LYS A 31 1.78 -4.98 8.18
CA LYS A 31 2.32 -3.80 8.84
C LYS A 31 3.84 -3.82 8.94
N GLU A 32 4.39 -3.32 10.05
CA GLU A 32 5.80 -3.44 10.44
C GLU A 32 6.35 -4.87 10.37
N GLU A 33 5.49 -5.89 10.59
CA GLU A 33 5.89 -7.30 10.56
C GLU A 33 6.28 -7.77 9.15
N SER A 34 5.96 -7.00 8.10
CA SER A 34 6.44 -7.25 6.74
C SER A 34 7.95 -7.15 6.57
N THR A 35 8.65 -6.51 7.51
CA THR A 35 10.11 -6.28 7.44
C THR A 35 10.93 -7.41 8.07
N ASP A 36 10.28 -8.32 8.80
CA ASP A 36 10.87 -9.51 9.39
C ASP A 36 10.24 -10.75 8.76
N ASP A 37 11.06 -11.55 8.07
CA ASP A 37 10.58 -12.67 7.26
C ASP A 37 9.81 -13.72 8.09
N LYS A 38 10.23 -13.94 9.35
CA LYS A 38 9.58 -14.92 10.24
C LYS A 38 8.22 -14.39 10.70
N LYS A 39 8.21 -13.17 11.20
CA LYS A 39 7.01 -12.46 11.65
C LYS A 39 5.99 -12.26 10.53
N CYS A 40 6.46 -11.92 9.35
CA CYS A 40 5.66 -11.85 8.14
C CYS A 40 4.93 -13.16 7.89
N GLY A 41 5.65 -14.29 7.90
CA GLY A 41 5.07 -15.61 7.71
C GLY A 41 4.03 -15.98 8.77
N GLU A 42 4.33 -15.72 10.05
CA GLU A 42 3.40 -15.97 11.17
C GLU A 42 2.11 -15.14 11.04
N LYS A 43 2.23 -13.87 10.65
CA LYS A 43 1.08 -12.97 10.51
C LYS A 43 0.25 -13.27 9.26
N MET A 44 0.88 -13.64 8.14
CA MET A 44 0.18 -14.15 6.96
C MET A 44 -0.65 -15.39 7.33
N GLU A 45 -0.06 -16.36 8.05
CA GLU A 45 -0.77 -17.57 8.48
C GLU A 45 -1.93 -17.26 9.41
N LYS A 46 -1.73 -16.36 10.39
CA LYS A 46 -2.80 -15.91 11.29
C LYS A 46 -3.95 -15.27 10.53
N HIS A 47 -3.66 -14.36 9.60
CA HIS A 47 -4.67 -13.69 8.79
C HIS A 47 -5.45 -14.69 7.93
N CYS A 48 -4.76 -15.64 7.30
CA CYS A 48 -5.40 -16.71 6.53
C CYS A 48 -6.31 -17.60 7.38
N LYS A 49 -5.92 -17.92 8.62
CA LYS A 49 -6.78 -18.65 9.57
C LYS A 49 -8.02 -17.84 9.96
N GLU A 50 -7.89 -16.53 10.15
CA GLU A 50 -9.01 -15.64 10.46
C GLU A 50 -9.99 -15.53 9.29
N LEU A 51 -9.50 -15.40 8.05
CA LEU A 51 -10.33 -15.45 6.84
C LEU A 51 -11.11 -16.77 6.74
N ASN A 52 -10.42 -17.90 6.93
CA ASN A 52 -11.07 -19.21 6.89
C ASN A 52 -12.14 -19.37 7.98
N LYS A 53 -11.90 -18.88 9.20
CA LYS A 53 -12.91 -18.87 10.29
C LYS A 53 -14.14 -18.05 9.94
N ALA A 54 -13.97 -17.00 9.14
CA ALA A 54 -15.06 -16.17 8.63
C ALA A 54 -15.75 -16.76 7.37
N ASN A 55 -15.36 -17.97 6.93
CA ASN A 55 -15.77 -18.56 5.65
C ASN A 55 -15.46 -17.66 4.44
N LEU A 56 -14.37 -16.89 4.54
CA LEU A 56 -13.87 -16.02 3.49
C LEU A 56 -12.60 -16.60 2.86
N THR A 57 -12.52 -16.48 1.55
CA THR A 57 -11.31 -16.74 0.77
C THR A 57 -10.60 -15.42 0.46
N PRO A 58 -9.27 -15.42 0.29
CA PRO A 58 -8.53 -14.20 -0.04
C PRO A 58 -9.06 -13.46 -1.28
N LYS A 59 -9.49 -14.21 -2.30
CA LYS A 59 -10.08 -13.65 -3.53
C LYS A 59 -11.41 -12.92 -3.28
N GLN A 60 -12.16 -13.29 -2.23
CA GLN A 60 -13.39 -12.59 -1.83
C GLN A 60 -13.10 -11.27 -1.13
N VAL A 61 -11.92 -11.11 -0.52
CA VAL A 61 -11.46 -9.84 0.05
C VAL A 61 -11.00 -8.92 -1.09
N HIS A 62 -10.09 -9.41 -1.93
CA HIS A 62 -9.61 -8.69 -3.10
C HIS A 62 -9.01 -9.66 -4.13
N GLU A 63 -9.20 -9.40 -5.43
CA GLU A 63 -8.70 -10.29 -6.48
C GLU A 63 -7.17 -10.48 -6.43
N LYS A 64 -6.44 -9.45 -6.02
CA LYS A 64 -4.98 -9.44 -5.90
C LYS A 64 -4.49 -10.35 -4.77
N LEU A 65 -5.33 -10.61 -3.76
CA LEU A 65 -4.99 -11.48 -2.65
C LEU A 65 -5.21 -12.96 -2.94
N LYS A 66 -5.64 -13.35 -4.16
CA LYS A 66 -5.95 -14.75 -4.51
C LYS A 66 -4.88 -15.75 -4.05
N ASP A 67 -3.61 -15.39 -4.20
CA ASP A 67 -2.48 -16.25 -3.86
C ASP A 67 -1.88 -15.91 -2.47
N PHE A 68 -2.51 -15.04 -1.68
CA PHE A 68 -1.98 -14.55 -0.40
C PHE A 68 -1.73 -15.68 0.59
N CYS A 69 -2.68 -16.62 0.68
CA CYS A 69 -2.62 -17.77 1.59
C CYS A 69 -1.92 -19.01 0.98
N ASP A 70 -1.19 -18.84 -0.13
CA ASP A 70 -0.40 -19.91 -0.73
C ASP A 70 0.91 -20.10 0.06
N ASN A 71 0.95 -21.15 0.90
CA ASN A 71 2.11 -21.47 1.73
C ASN A 71 3.39 -21.69 0.92
N THR A 72 3.30 -22.12 -0.34
CA THR A 72 4.48 -22.35 -1.19
C THR A 72 5.10 -21.05 -1.69
N LYS A 73 4.34 -19.95 -1.69
CA LYS A 73 4.79 -18.62 -2.13
C LYS A 73 5.05 -17.65 -0.98
N ARG A 74 4.67 -18.01 0.25
CA ARG A 74 4.73 -17.14 1.44
C ARG A 74 6.09 -16.48 1.62
N ASP A 75 7.16 -17.26 1.64
CA ASP A 75 8.50 -16.74 1.94
C ASP A 75 8.97 -15.75 0.85
N LYS A 76 8.70 -16.07 -0.42
CA LYS A 76 8.96 -15.18 -1.55
C LYS A 76 8.16 -13.87 -1.43
N LYS A 77 6.88 -13.93 -1.07
CA LYS A 77 6.04 -12.75 -0.86
C LYS A 77 6.54 -11.86 0.27
N CYS A 78 6.97 -12.46 1.39
CA CYS A 78 7.58 -11.72 2.49
C CYS A 78 8.85 -10.99 2.05
N GLN A 79 9.72 -11.65 1.28
CA GLN A 79 10.94 -11.03 0.75
C GLN A 79 10.62 -9.89 -0.24
N GLU A 80 9.74 -10.11 -1.21
CA GLU A 80 9.33 -9.10 -2.18
C GLU A 80 8.70 -7.88 -1.49
N LEU A 81 7.83 -8.13 -0.51
CA LEU A 81 7.19 -7.07 0.28
C LEU A 81 8.22 -6.28 1.08
N LYS A 82 9.12 -6.96 1.79
CA LYS A 82 10.20 -6.33 2.56
C LYS A 82 11.06 -5.43 1.69
N THR A 83 11.49 -5.92 0.52
CA THR A 83 12.29 -5.13 -0.43
C THR A 83 11.52 -3.90 -0.88
N LYS A 84 10.25 -4.03 -1.25
CA LYS A 84 9.44 -2.93 -1.76
C LYS A 84 9.09 -1.89 -0.68
N VAL A 85 8.72 -2.33 0.51
CA VAL A 85 8.47 -1.45 1.67
C VAL A 85 9.75 -0.70 2.02
N THR A 86 10.89 -1.40 2.11
CA THR A 86 12.19 -0.76 2.40
C THR A 86 12.55 0.27 1.33
N GLN A 87 12.37 -0.05 0.05
CA GLN A 87 12.62 0.87 -1.05
C GLN A 87 11.73 2.10 -0.96
N LYS A 88 10.41 1.92 -0.80
CA LYS A 88 9.45 3.04 -0.67
C LYS A 88 9.77 3.91 0.56
N CYS A 89 10.10 3.31 1.69
CA CYS A 89 10.57 4.04 2.88
C CYS A 89 11.78 4.91 2.59
N ASN A 90 12.79 4.36 1.91
CA ASN A 90 14.04 5.06 1.62
C ASN A 90 13.84 6.21 0.62
N GLU A 91 13.05 5.97 -0.43
CA GLU A 91 12.67 6.99 -1.41
C GLU A 91 11.88 8.11 -0.73
N PHE A 92 10.90 7.77 0.11
CA PHE A 92 10.10 8.75 0.82
C PHE A 92 10.92 9.54 1.84
N LYS A 93 11.80 8.88 2.59
CA LYS A 93 12.73 9.55 3.51
C LYS A 93 13.61 10.57 2.80
N THR A 94 14.08 10.25 1.59
CA THR A 94 14.87 11.17 0.77
C THR A 94 14.03 12.38 0.35
N LYS A 95 12.81 12.15 -0.15
CA LYS A 95 11.87 13.22 -0.53
C LYS A 95 11.52 14.13 0.66
N LEU A 96 11.22 13.56 1.82
CA LEU A 96 10.97 14.33 3.04
C LEU A 96 12.19 15.14 3.45
N GLY A 97 13.40 14.57 3.35
CA GLY A 97 14.64 15.29 3.64
C GLY A 97 14.90 16.47 2.71
N GLU A 98 14.45 16.42 1.46
CA GLU A 98 14.46 17.55 0.52
C GLU A 98 13.37 18.57 0.86
N LEU A 99 12.16 18.10 1.20
CA LEU A 99 11.02 18.94 1.55
C LEU A 99 11.29 19.79 2.81
N VAL A 100 11.92 19.20 3.83
CA VAL A 100 12.28 19.90 5.08
C VAL A 100 13.32 21.00 4.85
N LYS A 101 14.11 20.93 3.78
CA LYS A 101 15.06 21.98 3.39
C LYS A 101 14.40 23.13 2.62
N LYS A 102 13.15 22.95 2.18
CA LYS A 102 12.38 23.96 1.45
C LYS A 102 11.81 24.98 2.44
N ASP A 103 11.96 26.26 2.13
CA ASP A 103 11.29 27.31 2.90
C ASP A 103 9.77 27.10 2.91
N ALA A 104 9.13 27.42 4.03
CA ALA A 104 7.69 27.23 4.22
C ALA A 104 6.83 27.93 3.15
N SER A 105 7.32 29.02 2.55
CA SER A 105 6.68 29.73 1.44
C SER A 105 6.68 28.96 0.12
N GLY A 106 7.51 27.93 -0.01
CA GLY A 106 7.57 27.04 -1.17
C GLY A 106 6.66 25.82 -1.06
N TRP A 107 5.99 25.61 0.07
CA TRP A 107 5.12 24.44 0.27
C TRP A 107 3.81 24.62 -0.47
N THR A 108 3.39 23.56 -1.16
CA THR A 108 2.12 23.51 -1.88
C THR A 108 1.15 22.53 -1.19
N ASN A 109 -0.14 22.68 -1.45
CA ASN A 109 -1.12 21.70 -1.00
C ASN A 109 -0.87 20.31 -1.59
N ASP A 110 -0.28 20.24 -2.79
CA ASP A 110 0.04 18.97 -3.45
C ASP A 110 1.21 18.27 -2.74
N ASP A 111 2.23 19.03 -2.31
CA ASP A 111 3.28 18.51 -1.43
C ASP A 111 2.67 17.85 -0.18
N CYS A 112 1.64 18.45 0.44
CA CYS A 112 1.00 17.85 1.61
C CYS A 112 0.22 16.57 1.26
N LYS A 113 -0.61 16.61 0.22
CA LYS A 113 -1.50 15.49 -0.16
C LYS A 113 -0.73 14.25 -0.61
N GLU A 114 0.31 14.44 -1.42
CA GLU A 114 1.11 13.32 -1.92
C GLU A 114 1.93 12.66 -0.81
N ASN A 115 2.46 13.45 0.13
CA ASN A 115 3.21 12.94 1.26
C ASN A 115 2.30 12.27 2.30
N GLU A 116 1.10 12.78 2.55
CA GLU A 116 0.09 12.14 3.41
C GLU A 116 -0.27 10.74 2.92
N GLN A 117 -0.49 10.56 1.61
CA GLN A 117 -0.76 9.25 1.01
C GLN A 117 0.40 8.26 1.20
N GLN A 118 1.65 8.75 1.11
CA GLN A 118 2.82 7.91 1.35
C GLN A 118 2.98 7.58 2.84
N CYS A 119 2.68 8.51 3.76
CA CYS A 119 2.63 8.21 5.19
C CYS A 119 1.60 7.13 5.51
N LEU A 120 0.38 7.20 4.97
CA LEU A 120 -0.67 6.20 5.19
C LEU A 120 -0.25 4.79 4.74
N PHE A 121 0.54 4.69 3.66
CA PHE A 121 1.10 3.41 3.23
C PHE A 121 2.14 2.86 4.22
N LEU A 122 2.94 3.74 4.83
CA LEU A 122 4.03 3.37 5.74
C LEU A 122 3.60 3.17 7.20
N GLU A 123 2.49 3.79 7.62
CA GLU A 123 1.77 3.49 8.87
C GLU A 123 0.97 2.17 8.80
N GLY A 124 0.79 1.69 7.56
CA GLY A 124 0.18 0.42 7.19
C GLY A 124 0.71 -0.72 8.02
#